data_AF-A0A356K1K6-F1
#
_entry.id   AF-A0A356K1K6-F1
#
_cell.length_a   1.000
_cell.length_b   1.000
_cell.length_c   1.000
_cell.angle_alpha   90.00
_cell.angle_beta   90.00
_cell.angle_gamma   90.00
#
_symmetry.space_group_name_H-M   'P 1'
#
loop_
_entity.id
_entity.type
_entity.pdbx_description
1 polymer ?
#
loop_
_entity_poly.entity_id
_entity_poly.type
_entity_poly.pdbx_seq_one_letter_code
_entity_poly.pdbx_strand_id
1 'polypeptide(L)'
;AVKVYKSLGFTRVVMGREASLKEIAEIKNAVPEMEIECFVHGAMCIAYAGRCLMSAYLNGRSAQEGFCSHTCRWDYDVLASLGENAKQIAESGNLVLREHKRPDEFFPVYEGENFTAVLSSKDLCMIDHLADLKNAGVDSLKIEGRMKSVYYVALITRAYRKAIDALEGKISQTEAEPFIEELYKVSHRPFATGFYYNKSDADVAVSGASDSPFELSAEFGNELSLQDENAILEKSALNKKIRNEKYNSLCPEAKAAADKRFAEHPDLNLPFAEKIAGFKMYNFESLNMITKSTELEIVSPDTVAQKILWGKDFVLVNPENGELYNWVCNGHPCVFYTKLKIQQGSLLRSKDPDYIEGKFRDSGR
;
A
#
# COMPACT_ATOMS: atom_id res chain seq x y z
N ALA A 1 -13.13 1.46 -34.28
CA ALA A 1 -13.67 0.84 -33.05
C ALA A 1 -14.52 1.84 -32.24
N VAL A 2 -13.95 2.93 -31.71
CA VAL A 2 -14.66 3.86 -30.79
C VAL A 2 -15.99 4.41 -31.35
N LYS A 3 -16.04 4.81 -32.63
CA LYS A 3 -17.29 5.23 -33.30
C LYS A 3 -18.38 4.15 -33.25
N VAL A 4 -18.02 2.88 -33.40
CA VAL A 4 -18.94 1.74 -33.32
C VAL A 4 -19.45 1.57 -31.89
N TYR A 5 -18.56 1.60 -30.89
CA TYR A 5 -18.98 1.54 -29.49
C TYR A 5 -19.91 2.70 -29.12
N LYS A 6 -19.62 3.92 -29.60
CA LYS A 6 -20.54 5.05 -29.43
C LYS A 6 -21.91 4.78 -30.06
N SER A 7 -21.97 4.25 -31.29
CA SER A 7 -23.26 3.92 -31.93
C SER A 7 -24.03 2.81 -31.21
N LEU A 8 -23.36 1.98 -30.42
CA LEU A 8 -23.97 0.97 -29.55
C LEU A 8 -24.42 1.55 -28.19
N GLY A 9 -24.22 2.84 -27.94
CA GLY A 9 -24.67 3.52 -26.71
C GLY A 9 -23.65 3.57 -25.58
N PHE A 10 -22.40 3.14 -25.79
CA PHE A 10 -21.36 3.28 -24.78
C PHE A 10 -20.95 4.75 -24.60
N THR A 11 -20.75 5.17 -23.35
CA THR A 11 -20.35 6.55 -22.99
C THR A 11 -18.87 6.69 -22.66
N ARG A 12 -18.21 5.59 -22.34
CA ARG A 12 -16.78 5.55 -21.99
C ARG A 12 -16.09 4.36 -22.63
N VAL A 13 -14.85 4.56 -23.07
CA VAL A 13 -13.93 3.50 -23.49
C VAL A 13 -12.67 3.52 -22.64
N VAL A 14 -12.18 2.34 -22.29
CA VAL A 14 -10.88 2.17 -21.65
C VAL A 14 -9.85 1.91 -22.73
N MET A 15 -8.82 2.75 -22.80
CA MET A 15 -7.76 2.59 -23.78
C MET A 15 -6.85 1.43 -23.40
N GLY A 16 -6.39 0.70 -24.43
CA GLY A 16 -5.29 -0.24 -24.26
C GLY A 16 -4.05 0.49 -23.75
N ARG A 17 -3.23 -0.21 -22.95
CA ARG A 17 -2.02 0.39 -22.33
C ARG A 17 -0.92 0.74 -23.33
N GLU A 18 -1.07 0.21 -24.54
CA GLU A 18 -0.21 0.45 -25.69
C GLU A 18 -0.60 1.68 -26.53
N ALA A 19 -1.72 2.33 -26.23
CA ALA A 19 -2.14 3.55 -26.93
C ALA A 19 -1.29 4.75 -26.50
N SER A 20 -0.66 5.41 -27.46
CA SER A 20 0.14 6.63 -27.24
C SER A 20 -0.74 7.85 -26.98
N LEU A 21 -0.19 8.91 -26.37
CA LEU A 21 -0.90 10.18 -26.17
C LEU A 21 -1.40 10.77 -27.49
N LYS A 22 -0.62 10.61 -28.57
CA LYS A 22 -0.99 11.07 -29.90
C LYS A 22 -2.24 10.34 -30.42
N GLU A 23 -2.26 9.02 -30.36
CA GLU A 23 -3.41 8.22 -30.79
C GLU A 23 -4.64 8.50 -29.93
N ILE A 24 -4.46 8.70 -28.62
CA ILE A 24 -5.53 9.08 -27.71
C ILE A 24 -6.14 10.43 -28.12
N ALA A 25 -5.31 11.43 -28.39
CA ALA A 25 -5.77 12.75 -28.85
C ALA A 25 -6.49 12.67 -30.20
N GLU A 26 -5.98 11.88 -31.16
CA GLU A 26 -6.64 11.62 -32.45
C GLU A 26 -8.03 10.99 -32.26
N ILE A 27 -8.14 10.01 -31.35
CA ILE A 27 -9.41 9.36 -31.02
C ILE A 27 -10.39 10.34 -30.36
N LYS A 28 -9.93 11.13 -29.38
CA LYS A 28 -10.78 12.14 -28.72
C LYS A 28 -11.29 13.16 -29.72
N ASN A 29 -10.41 13.69 -30.58
CA ASN A 29 -10.80 14.66 -31.61
C ASN A 29 -11.80 14.08 -32.60
N ALA A 30 -11.68 12.79 -32.96
CA ALA A 30 -12.60 12.12 -33.87
C ALA A 30 -13.96 11.78 -33.22
N VAL A 31 -14.02 11.65 -31.90
CA VAL A 31 -15.22 11.27 -31.13
C VAL A 31 -15.28 12.04 -29.79
N PRO A 32 -15.49 13.37 -29.81
CA PRO A 32 -15.30 14.23 -28.62
C PRO A 32 -16.25 13.90 -27.45
N GLU A 33 -17.46 13.43 -27.78
CA GLU A 33 -18.50 13.03 -26.80
C GLU A 33 -18.18 11.73 -26.06
N MET A 34 -17.18 10.96 -26.51
CA MET A 34 -16.79 9.72 -25.83
C MET A 34 -15.83 10.05 -24.69
N GLU A 35 -16.10 9.54 -23.49
CA GLU A 35 -15.14 9.59 -22.40
C GLU A 35 -14.01 8.58 -22.61
N ILE A 36 -12.78 9.00 -22.35
CA ILE A 36 -11.58 8.21 -22.46
C ILE A 36 -11.02 7.94 -21.06
N GLU A 37 -10.96 6.67 -20.67
CA GLU A 37 -10.25 6.21 -19.47
C GLU A 37 -8.90 5.60 -19.84
N CYS A 38 -7.85 5.97 -19.12
CA CYS A 38 -6.50 5.45 -19.36
C CYS A 38 -5.81 4.99 -18.07
N PHE A 39 -5.02 3.92 -18.14
CA PHE A 39 -4.18 3.49 -17.03
C PHE A 39 -3.05 4.49 -16.80
N VAL A 40 -2.85 4.95 -15.57
CA VAL A 40 -1.80 5.94 -15.24
C VAL A 40 -0.78 5.43 -14.25
N HIS A 41 -1.09 4.35 -13.52
CA HIS A 41 -0.20 3.84 -12.49
C HIS A 41 -0.27 2.32 -12.31
N GLY A 42 0.89 1.71 -12.06
CA GLY A 42 1.06 0.32 -11.61
C GLY A 42 1.50 -0.65 -12.70
N ALA A 43 1.30 -1.95 -12.46
CA ALA A 43 1.99 -3.01 -13.20
C ALA A 43 1.72 -3.00 -14.72
N MET A 44 2.74 -2.74 -15.55
CA MET A 44 2.66 -2.90 -17.01
C MET A 44 2.65 -4.37 -17.43
N CYS A 45 1.99 -4.64 -18.55
CA CYS A 45 1.96 -5.95 -19.19
C CYS A 45 3.13 -6.07 -20.16
N ILE A 46 3.83 -7.21 -20.15
CA ILE A 46 4.83 -7.54 -21.19
C ILE A 46 4.17 -7.91 -22.54
N ALA A 47 2.91 -8.34 -22.50
CA ALA A 47 2.11 -8.65 -23.67
C ALA A 47 1.07 -7.56 -23.92
N TYR A 48 0.50 -7.55 -25.13
CA TYR A 48 -0.67 -6.74 -25.45
C TYR A 48 -1.77 -6.95 -24.39
N ALA A 49 -2.34 -5.85 -23.90
CA ALA A 49 -3.20 -5.87 -22.72
C ALA A 49 -4.29 -6.94 -22.82
N GLY A 50 -4.43 -7.74 -21.76
CA GLY A 50 -5.41 -8.82 -21.67
C GLY A 50 -5.08 -10.10 -22.45
N ARG A 51 -4.06 -10.15 -23.31
CA ARG A 51 -3.76 -11.33 -24.16
C ARG A 51 -2.72 -12.30 -23.58
N CYS A 52 -2.40 -12.18 -22.29
CA CYS A 52 -1.41 -13.05 -21.65
C CYS A 52 -2.00 -14.43 -21.30
N LEU A 53 -1.46 -15.50 -21.89
CA LEU A 53 -1.84 -16.89 -21.61
C LEU A 53 -1.06 -17.50 -20.44
N MET A 54 0.08 -16.93 -20.05
CA MET A 54 0.92 -17.48 -18.98
C MET A 54 0.18 -17.61 -17.66
N SER A 55 -0.54 -16.57 -17.25
CA SER A 55 -1.32 -16.57 -16.00
C SER A 55 -2.40 -17.65 -16.03
N ALA A 56 -3.17 -17.74 -17.12
CA ALA A 56 -4.19 -18.78 -17.25
C ALA A 56 -3.60 -20.19 -17.16
N TYR A 57 -2.47 -20.42 -17.82
CA TYR A 57 -1.82 -21.73 -17.84
C TYR A 57 -1.21 -22.13 -16.50
N LEU A 58 -0.48 -21.21 -15.84
CA LEU A 58 0.29 -21.53 -14.63
C LEU A 58 -0.57 -21.63 -13.37
N ASN A 59 -1.67 -20.87 -13.25
CA ASN A 59 -2.47 -20.84 -12.03
C ASN A 59 -3.99 -20.73 -12.26
N GLY A 60 -4.47 -20.92 -13.49
CA GLY A 60 -5.89 -20.84 -13.81
C GLY A 60 -6.47 -19.43 -13.80
N ARG A 61 -5.65 -18.38 -13.67
CA ARG A 61 -6.14 -17.00 -13.59
C ARG A 61 -5.99 -16.27 -14.92
N SER A 62 -7.09 -16.16 -15.67
CA SER A 62 -7.05 -15.56 -17.02
C SER A 62 -6.89 -14.03 -16.99
N ALA A 63 -5.89 -13.52 -17.71
CA ALA A 63 -5.73 -12.08 -17.91
C ALA A 63 -6.85 -11.48 -18.80
N GLN A 64 -7.46 -12.30 -19.69
CA GLN A 64 -8.58 -11.89 -20.54
C GLN A 64 -9.84 -11.60 -19.73
N GLU A 65 -10.00 -12.30 -18.60
CA GLU A 65 -11.11 -12.10 -17.64
C GLU A 65 -10.75 -11.06 -16.56
N GLY A 66 -9.60 -10.40 -16.68
CA GLY A 66 -9.13 -9.42 -15.71
C GLY A 66 -8.55 -10.03 -14.43
N PHE A 67 -8.35 -11.35 -14.36
CA PHE A 67 -7.92 -12.06 -13.15
C PHE A 67 -6.41 -12.32 -13.04
N CYS A 68 -5.61 -11.74 -13.95
CA CYS A 68 -4.14 -11.89 -14.01
C CYS A 68 -3.45 -11.91 -12.63
N SER A 69 -2.55 -12.86 -12.42
CA SER A 69 -1.75 -12.98 -11.18
C SER A 69 -0.38 -12.30 -11.25
N HIS A 70 -0.08 -11.65 -12.37
CA HIS A 70 1.24 -11.08 -12.67
C HIS A 70 2.37 -12.12 -12.75
N THR A 71 2.16 -13.27 -13.40
CA THR A 71 3.21 -14.29 -13.57
C THR A 71 4.49 -13.77 -14.23
N CYS A 72 4.41 -12.76 -15.10
CA CYS A 72 5.59 -12.10 -15.66
C CYS A 72 6.43 -11.32 -14.63
N ARG A 73 6.00 -11.29 -13.37
CA ARG A 73 6.64 -10.59 -12.26
C ARG A 73 7.02 -11.51 -11.11
N TRP A 74 6.69 -12.79 -11.19
CA TRP A 74 7.08 -13.80 -10.23
C TRP A 74 8.57 -14.05 -10.28
N ASP A 75 9.06 -14.61 -9.18
CA ASP A 75 10.43 -15.04 -9.00
C ASP A 75 10.53 -16.49 -9.50
N TYR A 76 11.38 -16.72 -10.50
CA TYR A 76 11.61 -18.04 -11.09
C TYR A 76 12.99 -18.54 -10.68
N ASP A 77 13.20 -19.84 -10.53
CA ASP A 77 14.53 -20.41 -10.29
C ASP A 77 15.20 -20.83 -11.60
N VAL A 78 16.50 -20.53 -11.75
CA VAL A 78 17.37 -21.17 -12.75
C VAL A 78 18.02 -22.40 -12.14
N LEU A 79 17.49 -23.58 -12.45
CA LEU A 79 18.03 -24.85 -11.94
C LEU A 79 19.34 -25.22 -12.67
N ALA A 80 20.45 -25.16 -11.94
CA ALA A 80 21.82 -25.46 -12.38
C ALA A 80 22.10 -26.93 -12.78
N SER A 81 21.09 -27.82 -12.77
CA SER A 81 21.27 -29.24 -13.12
C SER A 81 21.74 -29.51 -14.56
N LEU A 82 21.85 -28.47 -15.40
CA LEU A 82 22.40 -28.50 -16.76
C LEU A 82 23.82 -27.90 -16.89
N GLY A 83 24.47 -27.58 -15.75
CA GLY A 83 25.86 -27.13 -15.69
C GLY A 83 26.11 -26.21 -14.48
N GLU A 84 27.19 -26.46 -13.74
CA GLU A 84 27.57 -25.73 -12.51
C GLU A 84 27.71 -24.20 -12.70
N ASN A 85 27.81 -23.73 -13.95
CA ASN A 85 28.01 -22.32 -14.28
C ASN A 85 26.71 -21.54 -14.58
N ALA A 86 25.54 -22.19 -14.68
CA ALA A 86 24.32 -21.51 -15.13
C ALA A 86 23.88 -20.36 -14.21
N LYS A 87 23.96 -20.57 -12.88
CA LYS A 87 23.66 -19.53 -11.88
C LYS A 87 24.66 -18.37 -11.97
N GLN A 88 25.96 -18.64 -11.99
CA GLN A 88 27.00 -17.60 -12.17
C GLN A 88 26.86 -16.82 -13.49
N ILE A 89 26.46 -17.47 -14.58
CA ILE A 89 26.24 -16.81 -15.87
C ILE A 89 25.01 -15.89 -15.82
N ALA A 90 23.92 -16.32 -15.15
CA ALA A 90 22.74 -15.49 -14.94
C ALA A 90 23.05 -14.28 -14.02
N GLU A 91 23.82 -14.47 -12.94
CA GLU A 91 24.29 -13.40 -12.04
C GLU A 91 25.18 -12.38 -12.77
N SER A 92 25.95 -12.84 -13.76
CA SER A 92 26.80 -11.96 -14.58
C SER A 92 26.01 -11.09 -15.57
N GLY A 93 24.70 -11.32 -15.74
CA GLY A 93 23.87 -10.66 -16.76
C GLY A 93 24.15 -11.11 -18.19
N ASN A 94 24.97 -12.14 -18.39
CA ASN A 94 25.35 -12.65 -19.71
C ASN A 94 24.38 -13.71 -20.26
N LEU A 95 23.35 -14.09 -19.49
CA LEU A 95 22.28 -14.94 -19.98
C LEU A 95 21.23 -14.06 -20.66
N VAL A 96 20.92 -14.37 -21.91
CA VAL A 96 19.93 -13.67 -22.71
C VAL A 96 19.01 -14.67 -23.40
N LEU A 97 17.72 -14.37 -23.47
CA LEU A 97 16.81 -15.03 -24.39
C LEU A 97 16.90 -14.36 -25.76
N ARG A 98 16.91 -15.18 -26.81
CA ARG A 98 16.76 -14.72 -28.19
C ARG A 98 15.61 -15.47 -28.83
N GLU A 99 14.62 -14.74 -29.32
CA GLU A 99 13.52 -15.32 -30.08
C GLU A 99 13.97 -15.55 -31.53
N HIS A 100 13.65 -16.71 -32.11
CA HIS A 100 14.21 -17.13 -33.40
C HIS A 100 13.89 -16.17 -34.55
N LYS A 101 12.73 -15.51 -34.55
CA LYS A 101 12.33 -14.52 -35.56
C LYS A 101 12.84 -13.11 -35.28
N ARG A 102 13.52 -12.88 -34.15
CA ARG A 102 14.16 -11.61 -33.80
C ARG A 102 15.63 -11.86 -33.47
N PRO A 103 16.46 -12.19 -34.50
CA PRO A 103 17.83 -12.64 -34.29
C PRO A 103 18.76 -11.56 -33.69
N ASP A 104 18.37 -10.29 -33.82
CA ASP A 104 19.14 -9.13 -33.34
C ASP A 104 18.59 -8.54 -32.03
N GLU A 105 17.51 -9.12 -31.47
CA GLU A 105 16.95 -8.71 -30.18
C GLU A 105 17.27 -9.74 -29.10
N PHE A 106 17.82 -9.25 -27.99
CA PHE A 106 18.22 -10.06 -26.85
C PHE A 106 17.50 -9.57 -25.61
N PHE A 107 16.85 -10.48 -24.89
CA PHE A 107 16.13 -10.18 -23.66
C PHE A 107 16.97 -10.66 -22.48
N PRO A 108 17.46 -9.75 -21.63
CA PRO A 108 18.35 -10.12 -20.53
C PRO A 108 17.62 -10.98 -19.48
N VAL A 109 18.34 -11.95 -18.95
CA VAL A 109 17.95 -12.74 -17.79
C VAL A 109 18.84 -12.30 -16.62
N TYR A 110 18.22 -11.89 -15.52
CA TYR A 110 18.92 -11.41 -14.33
C TYR A 110 18.72 -12.37 -13.16
N GLU A 111 19.80 -12.71 -12.45
CA GLU A 111 19.75 -13.46 -11.19
C GLU A 111 20.03 -12.51 -10.01
N GLY A 112 19.14 -12.51 -9.01
CA GLY A 112 19.35 -11.92 -7.69
C GLY A 112 19.74 -12.99 -6.65
N GLU A 113 19.88 -12.60 -5.38
CA GLU A 113 20.34 -13.50 -4.29
C GLU A 113 19.50 -14.79 -4.20
N ASN A 114 18.20 -14.73 -4.53
CA ASN A 114 17.25 -15.86 -4.51
C ASN A 114 16.18 -15.84 -5.63
N PHE A 115 16.41 -15.20 -6.78
CA PHE A 115 15.42 -15.17 -7.87
C PHE A 115 16.03 -14.96 -9.25
N THR A 116 15.36 -15.43 -10.30
CA THR A 116 15.63 -15.12 -11.71
C THR A 116 14.50 -14.31 -12.33
N ALA A 117 14.83 -13.18 -12.98
CA ALA A 117 13.92 -12.36 -13.76
C ALA A 117 14.13 -12.53 -15.27
N VAL A 118 13.08 -12.96 -15.99
CA VAL A 118 13.14 -13.28 -17.43
C VAL A 118 12.18 -12.43 -18.28
N LEU A 119 11.15 -11.83 -17.68
CA LEU A 119 9.99 -11.24 -18.37
C LEU A 119 9.42 -9.97 -17.71
N SER A 120 10.20 -9.29 -16.86
CA SER A 120 9.66 -8.23 -16.01
C SER A 120 9.75 -6.84 -16.60
N SER A 121 8.61 -6.14 -16.63
CA SER A 121 8.51 -4.74 -17.03
C SER A 121 8.58 -3.79 -15.83
N LYS A 122 8.88 -2.53 -16.13
CA LYS A 122 8.69 -1.38 -15.24
C LYS A 122 7.24 -1.21 -14.79
N ASP A 123 7.01 -0.41 -13.75
CA ASP A 123 5.68 0.07 -13.38
C ASP A 123 5.34 1.33 -14.16
N LEU A 124 4.08 1.47 -14.59
CA LEU A 124 3.59 2.71 -15.16
C LEU A 124 3.49 3.77 -14.06
N CYS A 125 3.93 4.98 -14.35
CA CYS A 125 3.60 6.14 -13.53
C CYS A 125 3.52 7.39 -14.41
N MET A 126 2.38 8.07 -14.38
CA MET A 126 2.14 9.31 -15.13
C MET A 126 1.83 10.49 -14.21
N ILE A 127 2.23 10.43 -12.94
CA ILE A 127 1.90 11.47 -11.95
C ILE A 127 2.51 12.82 -12.31
N ASP A 128 3.70 12.82 -12.91
CA ASP A 128 4.40 14.03 -13.37
C ASP A 128 3.94 14.50 -14.77
N HIS A 129 3.03 13.75 -15.39
CA HIS A 129 2.60 13.90 -16.79
C HIS A 129 1.09 14.11 -16.93
N LEU A 130 0.42 14.51 -15.84
CA LEU A 130 -1.03 14.71 -15.81
C LEU A 130 -1.52 15.81 -16.77
N ALA A 131 -0.71 16.85 -16.98
CA ALA A 131 -1.02 17.90 -17.94
C ALA A 131 -1.12 17.35 -19.37
N ASP A 132 -0.21 16.45 -19.75
CA ASP A 132 -0.19 15.85 -21.08
C ASP A 132 -1.38 14.91 -21.30
N LEU A 133 -1.74 14.12 -20.29
CA LEU A 133 -2.97 13.29 -20.30
C LEU A 133 -4.23 14.15 -20.49
N LYS A 134 -4.33 15.26 -19.74
CA LYS A 134 -5.44 16.21 -19.87
C LYS A 134 -5.49 16.84 -21.26
N ASN A 135 -4.33 17.27 -21.80
CA ASN A 135 -4.22 17.86 -23.13
C ASN A 135 -4.56 16.86 -24.25
N ALA A 136 -4.25 15.57 -24.06
CA ALA A 136 -4.65 14.51 -24.97
C ALA A 136 -6.16 14.18 -24.89
N GLY A 137 -6.89 14.76 -23.93
CA GLY A 137 -8.32 14.59 -23.78
C GLY A 137 -8.75 13.35 -22.99
N VAL A 138 -7.88 12.88 -22.08
CA VAL A 138 -8.23 11.82 -21.12
C VAL A 138 -9.19 12.37 -20.07
N ASP A 139 -10.33 11.72 -19.88
CA ASP A 139 -11.38 12.14 -18.94
C ASP A 139 -11.29 11.40 -17.60
N SER A 140 -10.70 10.20 -17.57
CA SER A 140 -10.65 9.35 -16.39
C SER A 140 -9.30 8.65 -16.25
N LEU A 141 -8.72 8.70 -15.05
CA LEU A 141 -7.44 8.07 -14.76
C LEU A 141 -7.67 6.77 -13.98
N LYS A 142 -7.00 5.70 -14.42
CA LYS A 142 -7.15 4.36 -13.86
C LYS A 142 -5.86 3.91 -13.18
N ILE A 143 -5.96 3.53 -11.92
CA ILE A 143 -4.84 3.03 -11.10
C ILE A 143 -4.98 1.50 -10.95
N GLU A 144 -3.88 0.77 -11.11
CA GLU A 144 -3.85 -0.68 -10.87
C GLU A 144 -3.88 -1.00 -9.37
N GLY A 145 -5.02 -1.50 -8.88
CA GLY A 145 -5.18 -1.97 -7.50
C GLY A 145 -5.19 -3.49 -7.34
N ARG A 146 -5.20 -4.29 -8.43
CA ARG A 146 -5.32 -5.74 -8.31
C ARG A 146 -4.06 -6.31 -7.68
N MET A 147 -4.25 -7.15 -6.66
CA MET A 147 -3.16 -7.76 -5.90
C MET A 147 -2.22 -6.71 -5.27
N LYS A 148 -2.77 -5.57 -4.89
CA LYS A 148 -2.11 -4.51 -4.11
C LYS A 148 -2.79 -4.40 -2.75
N SER A 149 -2.03 -3.99 -1.74
CA SER A 149 -2.57 -3.75 -0.39
C SER A 149 -3.48 -2.52 -0.35
N VAL A 150 -4.36 -2.45 0.64
CA VAL A 150 -5.17 -1.24 0.93
C VAL A 150 -4.26 -0.02 1.08
N TYR A 151 -3.13 -0.19 1.78
CA TYR A 151 -2.11 0.86 1.96
C TYR A 151 -1.57 1.40 0.64
N TYR A 152 -1.21 0.52 -0.31
CA TYR A 152 -0.78 0.95 -1.65
C TYR A 152 -1.87 1.76 -2.35
N VAL A 153 -3.09 1.23 -2.40
CA VAL A 153 -4.20 1.90 -3.11
C VAL A 153 -4.49 3.27 -2.50
N ALA A 154 -4.48 3.38 -1.17
CA ALA A 154 -4.71 4.64 -0.47
C ALA A 154 -3.63 5.69 -0.80
N LEU A 155 -2.34 5.33 -0.74
CA LEU A 155 -1.24 6.24 -1.02
C LEU A 155 -1.17 6.67 -2.49
N ILE A 156 -1.35 5.75 -3.44
CA ILE A 156 -1.36 6.11 -4.86
C ILE A 156 -2.56 7.00 -5.16
N THR A 157 -3.77 6.65 -4.69
CA THR A 157 -4.98 7.41 -4.99
C THR A 157 -4.91 8.83 -4.44
N ARG A 158 -4.45 9.00 -3.20
CA ARG A 158 -4.32 10.34 -2.61
C ARG A 158 -3.26 11.18 -3.32
N ALA A 159 -2.14 10.58 -3.72
CA ALA A 159 -1.09 11.28 -4.47
C ALA A 159 -1.63 11.82 -5.80
N TYR A 160 -2.30 10.98 -6.59
CA TYR A 160 -2.93 11.40 -7.84
C TYR A 160 -4.02 12.45 -7.62
N ARG A 161 -4.86 12.31 -6.59
CA ARG A 161 -5.89 13.30 -6.28
C ARG A 161 -5.28 14.68 -6.01
N LYS A 162 -4.23 14.76 -5.18
CA LYS A 162 -3.54 16.03 -4.89
C LYS A 162 -2.79 16.59 -6.08
N ALA A 163 -2.15 15.74 -6.90
CA ALA A 163 -1.51 16.19 -8.13
C ALA A 163 -2.53 16.77 -9.14
N ILE A 164 -3.72 16.17 -9.27
CA ILE A 164 -4.79 16.72 -10.11
C ILE A 164 -5.33 18.03 -9.51
N ASP A 165 -5.55 18.09 -8.19
CA ASP A 165 -6.01 19.32 -7.52
C ASP A 165 -5.02 20.47 -7.72
N ALA A 166 -3.72 20.20 -7.69
CA ALA A 166 -2.68 21.18 -8.01
C ALA A 166 -2.73 21.61 -9.48
N LEU A 167 -2.85 20.66 -10.42
CA LEU A 167 -2.99 20.94 -11.86
C LEU A 167 -4.24 21.79 -12.17
N GLU A 168 -5.31 21.63 -11.40
CA GLU A 168 -6.55 22.39 -11.51
C GLU A 168 -6.54 23.72 -10.74
N GLY A 169 -5.44 24.04 -10.05
CA GLY A 169 -5.29 25.27 -9.27
C GLY A 169 -6.14 25.32 -7.99
N LYS A 170 -6.62 24.18 -7.50
CA LYS A 170 -7.39 24.07 -6.25
C LYS A 170 -6.49 24.11 -5.01
N ILE A 171 -5.26 23.63 -5.16
CA ILE A 171 -4.18 23.72 -4.17
C ILE A 171 -2.89 24.12 -4.89
N SER A 172 -1.88 24.56 -4.14
CA SER A 172 -0.54 24.79 -4.69
C SER A 172 0.21 23.48 -4.93
N GLN A 173 1.21 23.52 -5.83
CA GLN A 173 2.13 22.39 -6.03
C GLN A 173 2.84 22.02 -4.71
N THR A 174 3.24 23.01 -3.92
CA THR A 174 3.88 22.81 -2.61
C THR A 174 2.99 22.07 -1.62
N GLU A 175 1.67 22.28 -1.66
CA GLU A 175 0.72 21.54 -0.83
C GLU A 175 0.53 20.10 -1.30
N ALA A 176 0.65 19.83 -2.61
CA ALA A 176 0.54 18.49 -3.17
C ALA A 176 1.81 17.64 -2.99
N GLU A 177 2.99 18.28 -3.02
CA GLU A 177 4.30 17.62 -3.05
C GLU A 177 4.47 16.54 -1.98
N PRO A 178 4.13 16.76 -0.69
CA PRO A 178 4.32 15.73 0.34
C PRO A 178 3.48 14.47 0.11
N PHE A 179 2.35 14.58 -0.60
CA PHE A 179 1.51 13.43 -0.96
C PHE A 179 2.08 12.70 -2.16
N ILE A 180 2.63 13.44 -3.13
CA ILE A 180 3.32 12.88 -4.30
C ILE A 180 4.58 12.12 -3.86
N GLU A 181 5.35 12.66 -2.92
CA GLU A 181 6.52 11.97 -2.35
C GLU A 181 6.17 10.63 -1.68
N GLU A 182 4.97 10.48 -1.12
CA GLU A 182 4.54 9.21 -0.51
C GLU A 182 4.31 8.09 -1.53
N LEU A 183 4.01 8.43 -2.78
CA LEU A 183 3.92 7.44 -3.86
C LEU A 183 5.25 6.70 -4.05
N TYR A 184 6.38 7.36 -3.80
CA TYR A 184 7.71 6.76 -3.91
C TYR A 184 8.12 5.96 -2.66
N LYS A 185 7.28 6.00 -1.60
CA LYS A 185 7.51 5.26 -0.36
C LYS A 185 6.74 3.93 -0.32
N VAL A 186 5.96 3.59 -1.35
CA VAL A 186 5.38 2.25 -1.50
C VAL A 186 6.29 1.36 -2.32
N SER A 187 6.21 0.04 -2.14
CA SER A 187 6.96 -0.88 -2.99
C SER A 187 6.49 -0.78 -4.46
N HIS A 188 7.45 -0.52 -5.35
CA HIS A 188 7.22 -0.40 -6.79
C HIS A 188 8.42 -0.87 -7.60
N ARG A 189 8.21 -1.28 -8.85
CA ARG A 189 9.33 -1.42 -9.79
C ARG A 189 9.77 -0.05 -10.28
N PRO A 190 10.97 0.09 -10.89
CA PRO A 190 11.34 1.34 -11.54
C PRO A 190 10.19 1.84 -12.44
N PHE A 191 9.88 3.13 -12.35
CA PHE A 191 8.77 3.70 -13.09
C PHE A 191 9.15 3.98 -14.55
N ALA A 192 8.15 3.96 -15.42
CA ALA A 192 8.20 4.39 -16.81
C ALA A 192 6.88 5.02 -17.23
N THR A 193 6.92 5.70 -18.37
CA THR A 193 5.75 6.29 -19.02
C THR A 193 5.01 5.30 -19.92
N GLY A 194 5.46 4.04 -19.98
CA GLY A 194 4.88 3.02 -20.83
C GLY A 194 4.90 3.44 -22.30
N PHE A 195 3.77 3.30 -23.00
CA PHE A 195 3.67 3.59 -24.43
C PHE A 195 3.26 5.04 -24.73
N TYR A 196 3.07 5.89 -23.71
CA TYR A 196 2.50 7.23 -23.89
C TYR A 196 3.35 8.13 -24.78
N TYR A 197 4.67 8.10 -24.61
CA TYR A 197 5.62 8.91 -25.40
C TYR A 197 6.42 8.07 -26.41
N ASN A 198 7.00 6.96 -25.96
CA ASN A 198 7.84 6.11 -26.80
C ASN A 198 7.74 4.65 -26.37
N LYS A 199 7.45 3.78 -27.34
CA LYS A 199 7.41 2.33 -27.17
C LYS A 199 8.69 1.76 -26.53
N SER A 200 9.85 2.33 -26.83
CA SER A 200 11.12 1.84 -26.27
C SER A 200 11.21 1.96 -24.75
N ASP A 201 10.47 2.88 -24.11
CA ASP A 201 10.43 2.99 -22.64
C ASP A 201 9.59 1.86 -22.02
N ALA A 202 8.54 1.41 -22.72
CA ALA A 202 7.71 0.28 -22.31
C ALA A 202 8.43 -1.08 -22.42
N ASP A 203 9.34 -1.21 -23.38
CA ASP A 203 10.02 -2.46 -23.71
C ASP A 203 11.24 -2.75 -22.80
N VAL A 204 11.56 -1.86 -21.85
CA VAL A 204 12.71 -2.05 -20.94
C VAL A 204 12.38 -3.09 -19.85
N ALA A 205 13.14 -4.18 -19.85
CA ALA A 205 13.10 -5.17 -18.79
C ALA A 205 13.84 -4.69 -17.53
N VAL A 206 13.26 -4.90 -16.35
CA VAL A 206 13.86 -4.55 -15.05
C VAL A 206 13.62 -5.67 -14.03
N SER A 207 14.54 -5.88 -13.10
CA SER A 207 14.41 -6.87 -12.03
C SER A 207 14.12 -6.22 -10.67
N GLY A 208 13.54 -6.99 -9.74
CA GLY A 208 13.24 -6.56 -8.37
C GLY A 208 12.12 -5.53 -8.24
N ALA A 209 11.79 -5.16 -7.00
CA ALA A 209 11.00 -3.98 -6.65
C ALA A 209 11.69 -3.21 -5.50
N SER A 210 11.48 -1.90 -5.42
CA SER A 210 11.85 -1.12 -4.25
C SER A 210 11.10 -1.66 -3.03
N ASP A 211 11.73 -1.54 -1.88
CA ASP A 211 11.10 -1.82 -0.60
C ASP A 211 10.40 -0.57 -0.05
N SER A 212 9.46 -0.75 0.87
CA SER A 212 8.81 0.35 1.56
C SER A 212 9.48 0.61 2.92
N PRO A 213 9.81 1.85 3.28
CA PRO A 213 10.26 2.18 4.63
C PRO A 213 9.17 2.04 5.69
N PHE A 214 7.94 1.69 5.30
CA PHE A 214 6.79 1.60 6.16
C PHE A 214 5.98 0.33 5.91
N GLU A 215 5.34 -0.14 6.98
CA GLU A 215 4.35 -1.20 6.94
C GLU A 215 3.01 -0.67 7.48
N LEU A 216 1.92 -1.24 6.99
CA LEU A 216 0.59 -0.93 7.52
C LEU A 216 0.43 -1.58 8.90
N SER A 217 0.22 -0.78 9.94
CA SER A 217 0.06 -1.29 11.31
C SER A 217 -1.39 -1.52 11.68
N ALA A 218 -2.31 -0.66 11.20
CA ALA A 218 -3.73 -0.75 11.55
C ALA A 218 -4.63 0.04 10.58
N GLU A 219 -5.91 -0.33 10.57
CA GLU A 219 -6.99 0.44 9.94
C GLU A 219 -7.84 1.12 11.01
N PHE A 220 -8.22 2.37 10.77
CA PHE A 220 -9.14 3.10 11.63
C PHE A 220 -10.58 2.85 11.18
N GLY A 221 -11.44 2.45 12.12
CA GLY A 221 -12.88 2.45 11.94
C GLY A 221 -13.52 3.76 12.41
N ASN A 222 -14.84 3.73 12.58
CA ASN A 222 -15.62 4.91 12.97
C ASN A 222 -15.31 5.38 14.39
N GLU A 223 -15.48 6.69 14.64
CA GLU A 223 -15.57 7.26 15.99
C GLU A 223 -16.71 6.57 16.76
N LEU A 224 -16.47 6.22 18.02
CA LEU A 224 -17.48 5.63 18.89
C LEU A 224 -18.53 6.67 19.30
N SER A 225 -19.75 6.19 19.55
CA SER A 225 -20.78 7.05 20.12
C SER A 225 -20.40 7.47 21.55
N LEU A 226 -20.93 8.60 22.02
CA LEU A 226 -20.75 9.02 23.42
C LEU A 226 -21.23 7.95 24.41
N GLN A 227 -22.27 7.19 24.06
CA GLN A 227 -22.78 6.11 24.89
C GLN A 227 -21.76 4.97 25.01
N ASP A 228 -21.18 4.54 23.89
CA ASP A 228 -20.19 3.46 23.87
C ASP A 228 -18.88 3.87 24.57
N GLU A 229 -18.42 5.11 24.33
CA GLU A 229 -17.25 5.67 25.02
C GLU A 229 -17.46 5.69 26.54
N ASN A 230 -18.62 6.20 27.00
CA ASN A 230 -18.94 6.22 28.44
C ASN A 230 -19.03 4.80 29.01
N ALA A 231 -19.60 3.84 28.29
CA ALA A 231 -19.71 2.45 28.75
C ALA A 231 -18.33 1.81 28.97
N ILE A 232 -17.36 2.07 28.08
CA ILE A 232 -15.97 1.60 28.25
C ILE A 232 -15.33 2.28 29.48
N LEU A 233 -15.49 3.59 29.64
CA LEU A 233 -14.91 4.35 30.76
C LEU A 233 -15.53 3.99 32.11
N GLU A 234 -16.83 3.74 32.18
CA GLU A 234 -17.51 3.27 33.39
C GLU A 234 -17.00 1.88 33.79
N LYS A 235 -16.86 0.98 32.82
CA LYS A 235 -16.29 -0.35 33.03
C LYS A 235 -14.84 -0.28 33.51
N SER A 236 -14.04 0.60 32.90
CA SER A 236 -12.68 0.90 33.34
C SER A 236 -12.63 1.34 34.81
N ALA A 237 -13.48 2.29 35.21
CA ALA A 237 -13.55 2.76 36.59
C ALA A 237 -14.00 1.67 37.58
N LEU A 238 -14.98 0.85 37.20
CA LEU A 238 -15.45 -0.27 38.00
C LEU A 238 -14.33 -1.32 38.21
N ASN A 239 -13.65 -1.73 37.15
CA ASN A 239 -12.59 -2.72 37.24
C ASN A 239 -11.38 -2.19 38.02
N LYS A 240 -11.05 -0.89 37.88
CA LYS A 240 -10.05 -0.22 38.71
C LYS A 240 -10.41 -0.32 40.19
N LYS A 241 -11.67 -0.05 40.54
CA LYS A 241 -12.17 -0.15 41.92
C LYS A 241 -12.06 -1.59 42.44
N ILE A 242 -12.55 -2.57 41.69
CA ILE A 242 -12.48 -4.00 42.05
C ILE A 242 -11.03 -4.45 42.27
N ARG A 243 -10.10 -4.07 41.38
CA ARG A 243 -8.68 -4.42 41.52
C ARG A 243 -8.06 -3.80 42.78
N ASN A 244 -8.37 -2.53 43.05
CA ASN A 244 -7.88 -1.82 44.23
C ASN A 244 -8.43 -2.43 45.53
N GLU A 245 -9.72 -2.77 45.59
CA GLU A 245 -10.33 -3.43 46.75
C GLU A 245 -9.70 -4.80 47.00
N LYS A 246 -9.51 -5.60 45.94
CA LYS A 246 -8.82 -6.89 46.01
C LYS A 246 -7.40 -6.73 46.54
N TYR A 247 -6.62 -5.80 46.00
CA TYR A 247 -5.26 -5.52 46.47
C TYR A 247 -5.25 -5.06 47.94
N ASN A 248 -6.15 -4.17 48.33
CA ASN A 248 -6.22 -3.64 49.69
C ASN A 248 -6.58 -4.72 50.72
N SER A 249 -7.36 -5.73 50.33
CA SER A 249 -7.76 -6.86 51.17
C SER A 249 -6.62 -7.88 51.45
N LEU A 250 -5.51 -7.81 50.72
CA LEU A 250 -4.37 -8.71 50.91
C LEU A 250 -3.64 -8.46 52.24
N CYS A 251 -3.12 -9.53 52.85
CA CYS A 251 -2.21 -9.42 53.98
C CYS A 251 -0.85 -8.79 53.56
N PRO A 252 -0.05 -8.25 54.50
CA PRO A 252 1.20 -7.57 54.17
C PRO A 252 2.17 -8.42 53.32
N GLU A 253 2.30 -9.71 53.61
CA GLU A 253 3.18 -10.63 52.88
C GLU A 253 2.70 -10.82 51.43
N ALA A 254 1.39 -10.94 51.23
CA ALA A 254 0.79 -11.09 49.90
C ALA A 254 0.88 -9.79 49.08
N LYS A 255 0.80 -8.61 49.72
CA LYS A 255 1.05 -7.32 49.05
C LYS A 255 2.48 -7.21 48.57
N ALA A 256 3.47 -7.51 49.43
CA ALA A 256 4.88 -7.50 49.05
C ALA A 256 5.17 -8.46 47.87
N ALA A 257 4.56 -9.64 47.88
CA ALA A 257 4.67 -10.59 46.78
C ALA A 257 4.02 -10.09 45.48
N ALA A 258 2.86 -9.43 45.56
CA ALA A 258 2.19 -8.83 44.42
C ALA A 258 3.00 -7.67 43.83
N ASP A 259 3.52 -6.77 44.67
CA ASP A 259 4.34 -5.63 44.24
C ASP A 259 5.61 -6.09 43.54
N LYS A 260 6.28 -7.11 44.10
CA LYS A 260 7.45 -7.73 43.45
C LYS A 260 7.07 -8.30 42.09
N ARG A 261 5.97 -9.05 42.00
CA ARG A 261 5.48 -9.63 40.74
C ARG A 261 5.12 -8.56 39.71
N PHE A 262 4.52 -7.44 40.13
CA PHE A 262 4.18 -6.34 39.23
C PHE A 262 5.42 -5.56 38.76
N ALA A 263 6.44 -5.44 39.60
CA ALA A 263 7.73 -4.87 39.20
C ALA A 263 8.46 -5.76 38.18
N GLU A 264 8.41 -7.09 38.35
CA GLU A 264 9.00 -8.07 37.43
C GLU A 264 8.18 -8.23 36.13
N HIS A 265 6.86 -8.09 36.22
CA HIS A 265 5.93 -8.24 35.11
C HIS A 265 4.91 -7.09 35.07
N PRO A 266 5.31 -5.92 34.53
CA PRO A 266 4.45 -4.73 34.48
C PRO A 266 3.11 -4.93 33.75
N ASP A 267 3.05 -5.85 32.79
CA ASP A 267 1.84 -6.18 32.03
C ASP A 267 0.74 -6.85 32.88
N LEU A 268 1.06 -7.31 34.10
CA LEU A 268 0.06 -7.85 35.03
C LEU A 268 -0.65 -6.77 35.86
N ASN A 269 -0.23 -5.51 35.75
CA ASN A 269 -0.80 -4.39 36.50
C ASN A 269 -0.94 -3.14 35.62
N LEU A 270 -1.60 -3.31 34.47
CA LEU A 270 -1.84 -2.22 33.53
C LEU A 270 -2.69 -1.11 34.15
N PRO A 271 -2.44 0.17 33.86
CA PRO A 271 -3.32 1.24 34.30
C PRO A 271 -4.69 1.13 33.60
N PHE A 272 -5.72 1.70 34.22
CA PHE A 272 -7.07 1.76 33.65
C PHE A 272 -7.30 3.11 32.96
N ALA A 273 -8.04 3.11 31.86
CA ALA A 273 -8.39 4.30 31.12
C ALA A 273 -9.25 5.25 31.95
N GLU A 274 -8.94 6.54 31.89
CA GLU A 274 -9.72 7.61 32.51
C GLU A 274 -10.20 8.58 31.44
N LYS A 275 -11.24 9.35 31.74
CA LYS A 275 -11.74 10.37 30.82
C LYS A 275 -10.69 11.47 30.64
N ILE A 276 -10.20 11.63 29.42
CA ILE A 276 -9.24 12.68 29.06
C ILE A 276 -9.98 13.75 28.26
N ALA A 277 -9.90 15.01 28.70
CA ALA A 277 -10.57 16.11 28.05
C ALA A 277 -10.12 16.25 26.58
N GLY A 278 -11.09 16.31 25.66
CA GLY A 278 -10.84 16.45 24.22
C GLY A 278 -10.45 15.15 23.50
N PHE A 279 -10.28 14.03 24.20
CA PHE A 279 -10.02 12.75 23.56
C PHE A 279 -11.32 12.08 23.12
N LYS A 280 -11.23 11.31 22.03
CA LYS A 280 -12.31 10.50 21.42
C LYS A 280 -11.81 9.09 21.14
N MET A 281 -12.71 8.12 21.25
CA MET A 281 -12.42 6.72 20.94
C MET A 281 -12.81 6.38 19.50
N TYR A 282 -11.95 5.66 18.80
CA TYR A 282 -12.19 5.14 17.46
C TYR A 282 -12.04 3.63 17.45
N ASN A 283 -12.86 2.96 16.63
CA ASN A 283 -12.64 1.55 16.31
C ASN A 283 -11.26 1.39 15.69
N PHE A 284 -10.54 0.34 16.10
CA PHE A 284 -9.15 0.18 15.76
C PHE A 284 -8.80 -1.30 15.63
N GLU A 285 -8.34 -1.69 14.44
CA GLU A 285 -7.93 -3.06 14.16
C GLU A 285 -6.42 -3.08 13.87
N SER A 286 -5.66 -3.62 14.81
CA SER A 286 -4.21 -3.81 14.64
C SER A 286 -3.97 -4.98 13.69
N LEU A 287 -3.12 -4.79 12.69
CA LEU A 287 -2.69 -5.84 11.75
C LEU A 287 -1.33 -6.42 12.16
N ASN A 288 -0.48 -5.59 12.76
CA ASN A 288 0.86 -5.95 13.23
C ASN A 288 1.02 -5.69 14.72
N MET A 289 2.15 -6.13 15.28
CA MET A 289 2.47 -5.83 16.68
C MET A 289 2.86 -4.36 16.83
N ILE A 290 2.15 -3.65 17.70
CA ILE A 290 2.45 -2.26 18.04
C ILE A 290 2.77 -2.19 19.52
N THR A 291 3.92 -1.60 19.86
CA THR A 291 4.34 -1.39 21.25
C THR A 291 4.56 0.10 21.51
N LYS A 292 4.80 0.48 22.78
CA LYS A 292 5.17 1.86 23.14
C LYS A 292 6.42 2.41 22.43
N SER A 293 7.30 1.55 21.92
CA SER A 293 8.51 1.97 21.18
C SER A 293 8.31 2.02 19.67
N THR A 294 7.18 1.55 19.14
CA THR A 294 6.89 1.60 17.70
C THR A 294 6.71 3.06 17.26
N GLU A 295 7.51 3.50 16.28
CA GLU A 295 7.31 4.80 15.64
C GLU A 295 6.10 4.72 14.70
N LEU A 296 5.08 5.55 14.96
CA LEU A 296 3.80 5.50 14.26
C LEU A 296 3.48 6.80 13.53
N GLU A 297 2.88 6.66 12.36
CA GLU A 297 2.36 7.76 11.55
C GLU A 297 0.90 7.50 11.15
N ILE A 298 0.05 8.51 11.31
CA ILE A 298 -1.30 8.51 10.76
C ILE A 298 -1.24 9.07 9.35
N VAL A 299 -1.73 8.30 8.39
CA VAL A 299 -1.88 8.67 6.99
C VAL A 299 -3.37 8.87 6.74
N SER A 300 -3.79 10.07 6.31
CA SER A 300 -5.22 10.39 6.11
C SER A 300 -5.47 10.91 4.70
N PRO A 301 -6.66 10.80 4.10
CA PRO A 301 -6.88 11.26 2.72
C PRO A 301 -6.37 12.69 2.44
N ASP A 302 -6.68 13.64 3.34
CA ASP A 302 -6.43 15.07 3.13
C ASP A 302 -5.37 15.68 4.06
N THR A 303 -4.66 14.86 4.85
CA THR A 303 -3.64 15.36 5.78
C THR A 303 -2.35 14.58 5.61
N VAL A 304 -1.25 15.31 5.38
CA VAL A 304 0.10 14.75 5.26
C VAL A 304 0.39 13.85 6.47
N ALA A 305 1.15 12.78 6.25
CA ALA A 305 1.44 11.82 7.31
C ALA A 305 1.97 12.51 8.57
N GLN A 306 1.34 12.19 9.69
CA GLN A 306 1.63 12.83 10.97
C GLN A 306 2.18 11.79 11.95
N LYS A 307 3.40 12.05 12.45
CA LYS A 307 3.96 11.29 13.58
C LYS A 307 3.14 11.51 14.85
N ILE A 308 2.87 10.43 15.56
CA ILE A 308 2.09 10.45 16.81
C ILE A 308 2.88 9.80 17.95
N LEU A 309 2.66 10.30 19.17
CA LEU A 309 3.38 9.83 20.35
C LEU A 309 2.43 9.10 21.32
N TRP A 310 2.76 7.84 21.62
CA TRP A 310 2.03 7.05 22.62
C TRP A 310 2.06 7.74 23.99
N GLY A 311 0.91 7.80 24.65
CA GLY A 311 0.74 8.42 25.98
C GLY A 311 0.58 9.93 25.94
N LYS A 312 0.98 10.60 24.85
CA LYS A 312 0.82 12.06 24.67
C LYS A 312 -0.29 12.42 23.69
N ASP A 313 -0.34 11.75 22.55
CA ASP A 313 -1.31 12.00 21.49
C ASP A 313 -2.42 10.96 21.47
N PHE A 314 -2.11 9.73 21.87
CA PHE A 314 -3.08 8.65 21.97
C PHE A 314 -2.71 7.63 23.04
N VAL A 315 -3.67 6.80 23.44
CA VAL A 315 -3.47 5.55 24.18
C VAL A 315 -4.35 4.46 23.57
N LEU A 316 -3.98 3.20 23.76
CA LEU A 316 -4.78 2.05 23.34
C LEU A 316 -5.50 1.47 24.55
N VAL A 317 -6.80 1.24 24.41
CA VAL A 317 -7.68 0.80 25.50
C VAL A 317 -8.29 -0.55 25.12
N ASN A 318 -8.28 -1.50 26.05
CA ASN A 318 -9.09 -2.70 25.93
C ASN A 318 -10.57 -2.35 26.19
N PRO A 319 -11.48 -2.44 25.22
CA PRO A 319 -12.88 -2.10 25.42
C PRO A 319 -13.63 -3.07 26.35
N GLU A 320 -13.09 -4.28 26.56
CA GLU A 320 -13.72 -5.31 27.37
C GLU A 320 -13.51 -5.09 28.86
N ASN A 321 -12.39 -4.50 29.28
CA ASN A 321 -12.06 -4.31 30.69
C ASN A 321 -11.58 -2.89 31.08
N GLY A 322 -11.26 -2.04 30.10
CA GLY A 322 -10.81 -0.66 30.29
C GLY A 322 -9.31 -0.50 30.58
N GLU A 323 -8.51 -1.56 30.52
CA GLU A 323 -7.06 -1.47 30.71
C GLU A 323 -6.38 -0.75 29.54
N LEU A 324 -5.34 0.02 29.85
CA LEU A 324 -4.47 0.66 28.88
C LEU A 324 -3.39 -0.33 28.46
N TYR A 325 -3.38 -0.69 27.18
CA TYR A 325 -2.38 -1.60 26.64
C TYR A 325 -0.98 -0.97 26.67
N ASN A 326 0.04 -1.81 26.84
CA ASN A 326 1.44 -1.48 26.54
C ASN A 326 1.84 -1.91 25.12
N TRP A 327 1.10 -2.86 24.56
CA TRP A 327 1.24 -3.38 23.22
C TRP A 327 -0.07 -4.00 22.75
N VAL A 328 -0.27 -4.07 21.44
CA VAL A 328 -1.40 -4.74 20.79
C VAL A 328 -0.91 -5.51 19.57
N CYS A 329 -1.62 -6.55 19.17
CA CYS A 329 -1.39 -7.25 17.91
C CYS A 329 -2.73 -7.66 17.29
N ASN A 330 -2.68 -8.30 16.13
CA ASN A 330 -3.88 -8.77 15.44
C ASN A 330 -4.72 -9.71 16.33
N GLY A 331 -6.04 -9.50 16.31
CA GLY A 331 -7.03 -10.24 17.09
C GLY A 331 -7.28 -9.70 18.50
N HIS A 332 -6.50 -8.73 18.98
CA HIS A 332 -6.78 -8.10 20.27
C HIS A 332 -7.92 -7.07 20.15
N PRO A 333 -8.96 -7.14 21.01
CA PRO A 333 -9.98 -6.09 21.06
C PRO A 333 -9.32 -4.80 21.56
N CYS A 334 -9.40 -3.74 20.76
CA CYS A 334 -8.72 -2.48 21.02
C CYS A 334 -9.53 -1.30 20.50
N VAL A 335 -9.52 -0.20 21.26
CA VAL A 335 -9.98 1.11 20.78
C VAL A 335 -8.86 2.11 20.87
N PHE A 336 -8.78 2.99 19.87
CA PHE A 336 -7.77 4.03 19.79
C PHE A 336 -8.31 5.30 20.43
N TYR A 337 -7.75 5.71 21.57
CA TYR A 337 -8.23 6.87 22.32
C TYR A 337 -7.28 8.05 22.16
N THR A 338 -7.71 9.10 21.46
CA THR A 338 -6.82 10.20 21.02
C THR A 338 -7.53 11.55 21.00
N LYS A 339 -6.77 12.64 21.16
CA LYS A 339 -7.23 14.02 20.88
C LYS A 339 -7.25 14.37 19.39
N LEU A 340 -6.61 13.56 18.56
CA LEU A 340 -6.51 13.81 17.13
C LEU A 340 -7.85 13.50 16.45
N LYS A 341 -8.23 14.33 15.48
CA LYS A 341 -9.39 14.03 14.64
C LYS A 341 -8.95 13.04 13.56
N ILE A 342 -9.48 11.82 13.62
CA ILE A 342 -9.19 10.78 12.63
C ILE A 342 -10.20 10.91 11.49
N GLN A 343 -9.70 11.06 10.26
CA GLN A 343 -10.55 11.14 9.08
C GLN A 343 -11.00 9.73 8.68
N GLN A 344 -12.18 9.63 8.05
CA GLN A 344 -12.59 8.36 7.48
C GLN A 344 -11.61 7.94 6.38
N GLY A 345 -11.17 6.68 6.40
CA GLY A 345 -10.14 6.16 5.49
C GLY A 345 -8.71 6.49 5.91
N SER A 346 -8.49 7.03 7.12
CA SER A 346 -7.15 7.10 7.70
C SER A 346 -6.60 5.70 7.98
N LEU A 347 -5.28 5.57 7.85
CA LEU A 347 -4.50 4.37 8.12
C LEU A 347 -3.43 4.69 9.15
N LEU A 348 -3.00 3.69 9.91
CA LEU A 348 -1.84 3.77 10.79
C LEU A 348 -0.70 2.96 10.18
N ARG A 349 0.48 3.55 10.06
CA ARG A 349 1.69 2.87 9.60
C ARG A 349 2.80 2.95 10.64
N SER A 350 3.69 1.97 10.62
CA SER A 350 4.93 1.92 11.38
C SER A 350 6.10 1.97 10.42
N LYS A 351 7.25 2.45 10.89
CA LYS A 351 8.50 2.22 10.16
C LYS A 351 8.83 0.73 10.17
N ASP A 352 9.20 0.21 9.01
CA ASP A 352 9.77 -1.14 8.92
C ASP A 352 11.18 -1.12 9.54
N PRO A 353 11.43 -1.83 10.66
CA PRO A 353 12.74 -1.87 11.30
C PRO A 353 13.81 -2.57 10.46
N ASP A 354 13.41 -3.40 9.51
CA ASP A 354 14.30 -4.18 8.66
C ASP A 354 14.58 -3.46 7.33
N TYR A 355 13.92 -2.32 7.05
CA TYR A 355 14.09 -1.58 5.80
C TYR A 355 15.53 -1.14 5.59
N ILE A 356 16.06 -1.41 4.39
CA ILE A 356 17.39 -0.99 3.95
C ILE A 356 17.23 -0.16 2.69
N GLU A 357 17.61 1.12 2.77
CA GLU A 357 17.52 2.05 1.64
C GLU A 357 18.27 1.54 0.42
N GLY A 358 17.61 1.57 -0.74
CA GLY A 358 18.18 1.11 -2.02
C GLY A 358 18.28 -0.41 -2.17
N LYS A 359 17.90 -1.21 -1.17
CA LYS A 359 17.84 -2.67 -1.29
C LYS A 359 16.55 -3.07 -2.01
N PHE A 360 16.69 -3.82 -3.09
CA PHE A 360 15.59 -4.53 -3.71
C PHE A 360 15.31 -5.80 -2.91
N ARG A 361 14.12 -5.90 -2.33
CA ARG A 361 13.66 -7.16 -1.71
C ARG A 361 12.94 -7.99 -2.75
N ASP A 362 13.08 -9.31 -2.61
CA ASP A 362 12.20 -10.28 -3.25
C ASP A 362 10.75 -9.88 -2.96
N SER A 363 9.92 -9.79 -4.01
CA SER A 363 8.53 -9.38 -3.85
C SER A 363 7.64 -10.50 -3.32
N GLY A 364 8.20 -11.71 -3.14
CA GLY A 364 7.59 -12.85 -2.46
C GLY A 364 6.21 -13.19 -3.02
N ARG A 365 6.02 -13.08 -4.33
CA ARG A 365 4.73 -13.32 -4.98
C ARG A 365 4.62 -14.68 -5.61
#